data_AF-A0A7V9KHZ4-F1
#
_entry.id   AF-A0A7V9KHZ4-F1
#
_cell.length_a   1.000
_cell.length_b   1.000
_cell.length_c   1.000
_cell.angle_alpha   90.00
_cell.angle_beta   90.00
_cell.angle_gamma   90.00
#
_symmetry.space_group_name_H-M   'P 1'
#
loop_
_entity.id
_entity.type
_entity.pdbx_description
1 polymer ?
#
loop_
_entity_poly.entity_id
_entity_poly.type
_entity_poly.pdbx_seq_one_letter_code
_entity_poly.pdbx_strand_id
1 'polypeptide(L)' 'GREGESFARVSDRRAAIQLALARARPGDCVLLAGKGHEGSIIHGREKVPWHEAEVATALLADMGFSADSAGS' A
#
# COMPACT_ATOMS: atom_id res chain seq x y z
N GLY A 1 9.88 -17.01 9.74
CA GLY A 1 9.33 -15.84 10.45
C GLY A 1 8.17 -16.25 11.31
N ARG A 2 7.80 -15.45 12.30
CA ARG A 2 6.68 -15.70 13.22
C ARG A 2 5.62 -14.61 13.01
N GLU A 3 4.37 -15.02 12.77
CA GLU A 3 3.25 -14.09 12.56
C GLU A 3 3.01 -13.26 13.83
N GLY A 4 2.78 -11.96 13.67
CA GLY A 4 2.64 -11.01 14.77
C GLY A 4 3.96 -10.47 15.32
N GLU A 5 5.10 -11.08 14.98
CA GLU A 5 6.42 -10.62 15.43
C GLU A 5 7.31 -10.19 14.25
N SER A 6 7.59 -11.11 13.33
CA SER A 6 8.48 -10.83 12.19
C SER A 6 7.72 -10.58 10.88
N PHE A 7 6.42 -10.88 10.84
CA PHE A 7 5.55 -10.53 9.71
C PHE A 7 4.10 -10.40 10.18
N ALA A 8 3.26 -9.74 9.39
CA ALA A 8 1.81 -9.69 9.57
C ALA A 8 1.12 -10.12 8.28
N ARG A 9 -0.02 -10.80 8.41
CA ARG A 9 -0.88 -11.16 7.28
C ARG A 9 -2.20 -10.42 7.40
N VAL A 10 -2.53 -9.65 6.37
CA VAL A 10 -3.78 -8.90 6.28
C VAL A 10 -4.41 -9.23 4.94
N SER A 11 -5.59 -9.86 4.96
CA SER A 11 -6.25 -10.34 3.74
C SER A 11 -6.78 -9.19 2.88
N ASP A 12 -7.21 -8.10 3.50
CA ASP A 12 -7.61 -6.90 2.78
C ASP A 12 -6.38 -6.12 2.32
N ARG A 13 -6.28 -5.88 1.01
CA ARG A 13 -5.09 -5.28 0.42
C ARG A 13 -4.92 -3.81 0.81
N ARG A 14 -6.01 -3.04 0.93
CA ARG A 14 -5.95 -1.63 1.36
C ARG A 14 -5.48 -1.54 2.81
N ALA A 15 -6.03 -2.38 3.69
CA ALA A 15 -5.63 -2.46 5.09
C ALA A 15 -4.18 -2.93 5.26
N ALA A 16 -3.70 -3.83 4.40
CA ALA A 16 -2.30 -4.25 4.39
C ALA A 16 -1.35 -3.08 4.07
N ILE A 17 -1.69 -2.28 3.05
CA ILE A 17 -0.92 -1.08 2.68
C ILE A 17 -0.96 -0.06 3.82
N GLN A 18 -2.14 0.22 4.39
CA GLN A 18 -2.28 1.14 5.51
C GLN A 18 -1.46 0.70 6.72
N LEU A 19 -1.46 -0.60 7.06
CA LEU A 19 -0.66 -1.14 8.15
C LEU A 19 0.84 -0.99 7.89
N ALA A 20 1.30 -1.22 6.65
CA ALA A 20 2.71 -1.06 6.29
C ALA A 20 3.16 0.39 6.43
N LEU A 21 2.37 1.34 5.89
CA LEU A 21 2.63 2.77 5.99
C LEU A 21 2.62 3.25 7.44
N ALA A 22 1.64 2.84 8.25
CA ALA A 22 1.54 3.24 9.66
C ALA A 22 2.68 2.70 10.54
N ARG A 23 3.38 1.63 10.10
CA ARG A 23 4.53 1.06 10.81
C ARG A 23 5.87 1.66 10.38
N ALA A 24 5.91 2.32 9.22
CA ALA A 24 7.12 2.95 8.71
C ALA A 24 7.53 4.13 9.58
N ARG A 25 8.84 4.31 9.76
CA ARG A 25 9.45 5.43 10.48
C ARG A 25 10.17 6.36 9.50
N PRO A 26 10.51 7.60 9.91
CA PRO A 26 11.34 8.46 9.09
C PRO A 26 12.64 7.76 8.65
N GLY A 27 12.89 7.74 7.34
CA GLY A 27 14.03 7.05 6.72
C GLY A 27 13.73 5.63 6.22
N ASP A 28 12.59 5.04 6.57
CA ASP A 28 12.17 3.75 6.03
C ASP A 28 11.63 3.88 4.59
N CYS A 29 11.72 2.78 3.83
CA CYS A 29 11.10 2.64 2.51
C CYS A 29 10.07 1.51 2.54
N VAL A 30 8.87 1.77 2.02
CA VAL A 30 7.81 0.76 1.87
C VAL A 30 7.70 0.37 0.40
N LEU A 31 7.92 -0.91 0.10
CA LEU A 31 7.78 -1.49 -1.24
C LEU A 31 6.48 -2.28 -1.37
N LEU A 32 5.62 -1.86 -2.29
CA LEU A 32 4.45 -2.65 -2.73
C LEU A 32 4.87 -3.55 -3.89
N ALA A 33 4.94 -4.86 -3.68
CA ALA A 33 5.45 -5.82 -4.64
C ALA A 33 4.37 -6.79 -5.16
N GLY A 34 4.62 -7.35 -6.35
CA GLY A 34 3.87 -8.50 -6.88
C GLY A 34 2.76 -8.19 -7.88
N LYS A 35 2.26 -6.94 -7.97
CA LYS A 35 1.20 -6.59 -8.94
C LYS A 35 1.64 -5.68 -10.09
N GLY A 36 2.71 -4.91 -9.94
CA GLY A 36 3.20 -4.02 -11.01
C GLY A 36 2.13 -3.01 -11.46
N HIS A 37 2.09 -2.70 -12.76
CA HIS A 37 1.14 -1.74 -13.37
C HIS A 37 -0.20 -2.37 -13.78
N GLU A 38 -0.53 -3.55 -13.27
CA GLU A 38 -1.81 -4.20 -13.61
C GLU A 38 -2.98 -3.50 -12.90
N GLY A 39 -3.81 -2.78 -13.66
CA GLY A 39 -4.95 -2.01 -13.16
C GLY A 39 -6.15 -2.79 -12.63
N SER A 40 -6.00 -4.06 -12.25
CA SER A 40 -7.14 -4.88 -11.79
C SER A 40 -6.74 -6.12 -10.98
N ILE A 41 -7.42 -6.44 -9.89
CA ILE A 41 -7.21 -7.66 -9.10
C ILE A 41 -8.32 -8.70 -9.34
N ILE A 42 -8.04 -9.97 -9.11
CA ILE A 42 -9.07 -11.02 -9.13
C ILE A 42 -9.61 -11.17 -7.71
N HIS A 43 -10.90 -10.89 -7.53
CA HIS A 43 -11.64 -11.18 -6.31
C HIS A 43 -12.53 -12.40 -6.57
N GLY A 44 -12.16 -13.57 -6.05
CA GLY A 44 -12.85 -14.82 -6.35
C GLY A 44 -12.72 -15.19 -7.83
N ARG A 45 -13.76 -14.89 -8.62
CA ARG A 45 -13.79 -15.10 -10.09
C ARG A 45 -13.92 -13.81 -10.88
N GLU A 46 -14.04 -12.67 -10.21
CA GLU A 46 -14.27 -11.37 -10.84
C GLU A 46 -12.98 -10.57 -10.94
N LYS A 47 -12.81 -9.88 -12.07
CA LYS A 47 -11.70 -8.94 -12.28
C LYS A 47 -12.20 -7.54 -11.93
N VAL A 48 -11.73 -7.00 -10.81
CA VAL A 48 -12.12 -5.67 -10.33
C VAL A 48 -10.98 -4.67 -10.54
N PRO A 49 -11.26 -3.41 -10.94
CA PRO A 49 -10.24 -2.38 -11.06
C PRO A 49 -9.44 -2.20 -9.77
N TRP A 50 -8.12 -2.06 -9.88
CA TRP A 50 -7.23 -1.92 -8.74
C TRP A 50 -5.92 -1.25 -9.14
N HIS A 51 -5.63 -0.11 -8.50
CA HIS A 51 -4.40 0.65 -8.71
C HIS A 51 -3.70 0.86 -7.36
N GLU A 52 -2.63 0.11 -7.13
CA GLU A 52 -1.88 0.11 -5.86
C GLU A 52 -1.30 1.49 -5.53
N ALA A 53 -0.75 2.18 -6.53
CA ALA A 53 -0.17 3.51 -6.37
C ALA A 53 -1.21 4.54 -5.92
N GLU A 54 -2.40 4.55 -6.55
CA GLU A 54 -3.48 5.46 -6.18
C GLU A 54 -3.95 5.24 -4.74
N VAL A 55 -4.09 3.97 -4.33
CA VAL A 55 -4.44 3.61 -2.96
C VAL A 55 -3.37 4.08 -1.97
N ALA A 56 -2.09 3.88 -2.28
CA ALA A 56 -0.99 4.31 -1.43
C ALA A 56 -0.92 5.85 -1.31
N THR A 57 -1.04 6.58 -2.43
CA THR A 57 -1.06 8.04 -2.44
C THR A 57 -2.23 8.60 -1.64
N ALA A 58 -3.43 8.04 -1.78
CA ALA A 58 -4.59 8.47 -0.99
C ALA A 58 -4.36 8.26 0.53
N LEU A 59 -3.84 7.09 0.93
CA LEU A 59 -3.55 6.80 2.34
C LEU A 59 -2.44 7.72 2.91
N LEU A 60 -1.41 8.03 2.12
CA LEU A 60 -0.37 8.99 2.51
C LEU A 60 -0.97 10.39 2.71
N ALA A 61 -1.84 10.84 1.80
CA ALA A 61 -2.55 12.10 1.94
C ALA A 61 -3.43 12.13 3.21
N ASP A 62 -4.17 11.06 3.50
CA ASP A 62 -4.96 10.92 4.73
C ASP A 62 -4.09 10.98 6.00
N MET A 63 -2.82 10.55 5.91
CA MET A 63 -1.82 10.64 6.99
C MET A 63 -1.13 12.02 7.08
N GLY A 64 -1.49 12.97 6.20
CA GLY A 64 -0.94 14.32 6.18
C GLY A 64 0.31 14.51 5.30
N PHE A 65 0.67 13.51 4.48
CA PHE A 65 1.72 13.65 3.49
C PHE A 65 1.15 14.20 2.19
N SER A 66 1.53 15.43 1.83
CA SER A 66 1.35 15.92 0.46
C SER A 66 2.44 15.34 -0.42
N ALA A 67 2.11 14.98 -1.66
CA ALA A 67 3.15 14.91 -2.68
C ALA A 67 3.79 16.30 -2.72
N ASP A 68 5.08 16.40 -2.42
CA ASP A 68 5.81 17.61 -2.76
C ASP A 68 5.56 17.80 -4.25
N SER A 69 4.91 18.91 -4.61
CA SER A 69 4.97 19.41 -5.97
C SER A 69 6.45 19.61 -6.24
N ALA A 70 7.07 18.61 -6.88
CA ALA A 70 8.47 18.64 -7.26
C ALA A 70 8.74 20.02 -7.86
N GLY A 71 9.73 20.71 -7.30
CA GLY A 71 9.90 22.15 -7.37
C GLY A 71 9.75 22.77 -8.76
N SER A 72 9.28 24.02 -8.73
CA SER A 72 9.48 25.01 -9.79
C SER A 72 10.94 25.16 -10.18
#